data_AF-A0A9E0U716-F1
#
_entry.id   AF-A0A9E0U716-F1
#
_cell.length_a   1.000
_cell.length_b   1.000
_cell.length_c   1.000
_cell.angle_alpha   90.00
_cell.angle_beta   90.00
_cell.angle_gamma   90.00
#
_symmetry.space_group_name_H-M   'P 1'
#
loop_
_entity.id
_entity.type
_entity.pdbx_description
1 polymer ?
#
loop_
_entity_poly.entity_id
_entity_poly.type
_entity_poly.pdbx_seq_one_letter_code
_entity_poly.pdbx_strand_id
1 'polypeptide(L)'
;MAKKTATPDEISQALALREAGYTTLSISQRLGISVRSLQRHFAKHGTKKGAIKEEVLEAARADLLKCISSDDAIKEEAAKLINDDLAHVRYLRDIMVDAAEQLQATSLKEALLVMRAAAAYSTAIKNTSDMLRHTLQIEKNIDNTDKELPELVIRELTDGEIEELRKGQEQGRTQ
;
A
#
# COMPACT_ATOMS: atom_id res chain seq x y z
N MET A 1 -5.15 -24.63 -23.54
CA MET A 1 -6.03 -23.80 -22.70
C MET A 1 -6.99 -23.04 -23.60
N ALA A 2 -8.30 -23.18 -23.39
CA ALA A 2 -9.32 -22.58 -24.25
C ALA A 2 -9.21 -21.04 -24.23
N LYS A 3 -9.20 -20.42 -25.41
CA LYS A 3 -9.19 -18.95 -25.54
C LYS A 3 -10.57 -18.43 -25.12
N LYS A 4 -10.69 -17.92 -23.89
CA LYS A 4 -11.85 -17.09 -23.51
C LYS A 4 -11.79 -15.80 -24.33
N THR A 5 -12.81 -15.56 -25.14
CA THR A 5 -12.99 -14.28 -25.84
C THR A 5 -13.56 -13.29 -24.84
N ALA A 6 -12.84 -12.19 -24.59
CA ALA A 6 -13.27 -11.16 -23.64
C ALA A 6 -14.56 -10.49 -24.13
N THR A 7 -15.52 -10.30 -23.23
CA THR A 7 -16.77 -9.61 -23.56
C THR A 7 -16.54 -8.09 -23.68
N PRO A 8 -17.43 -7.33 -24.35
CA PRO A 8 -17.33 -5.88 -24.44
C PRO A 8 -17.27 -5.18 -23.07
N ASP A 9 -17.99 -5.72 -22.07
CA ASP A 9 -17.99 -5.18 -20.70
C ASP A 9 -16.66 -5.45 -19.99
N GLU A 10 -16.09 -6.65 -20.13
CA GLU A 10 -14.78 -6.98 -19.57
C GLU A 10 -13.66 -6.15 -20.23
N ILE A 11 -13.79 -5.83 -21.52
CA ILE A 11 -12.86 -4.93 -22.22
C ILE A 11 -12.99 -3.51 -21.68
N SER A 12 -14.21 -3.01 -21.48
CA SER A 12 -14.45 -1.67 -20.93
C SER A 12 -13.89 -1.54 -19.51
N GLN A 13 -14.09 -2.58 -18.68
CA GLN A 13 -13.52 -2.67 -17.34
C GLN A 13 -11.99 -2.73 -17.35
N ALA A 14 -11.39 -3.48 -18.28
CA ALA A 14 -9.94 -3.53 -18.44
C ALA A 14 -9.33 -2.17 -18.83
N LEU A 15 -10.03 -1.39 -19.68
CA LEU A 15 -9.60 -0.04 -20.08
C LEU A 15 -9.64 0.91 -18.88
N ALA A 16 -10.75 0.93 -18.14
CA ALA A 16 -10.89 1.75 -16.93
C ALA A 16 -9.82 1.43 -15.87
N LEU A 17 -9.56 0.15 -15.61
CA LEU A 17 -8.49 -0.28 -14.70
C LEU A 17 -7.10 0.15 -15.19
N ARG A 18 -6.87 0.10 -16.50
CA ARG A 18 -5.60 0.54 -17.09
C ARG A 18 -5.41 2.05 -16.92
N GLU A 19 -6.45 2.83 -17.14
CA GLU A 19 -6.42 4.29 -16.95
C GLU A 19 -6.24 4.67 -15.49
N ALA A 20 -6.80 3.89 -14.56
CA ALA A 20 -6.60 4.00 -13.11
C ALA A 20 -5.20 3.57 -12.63
N GLY A 21 -4.31 3.15 -13.55
CA GLY A 21 -2.91 2.86 -13.25
C GLY A 21 -2.59 1.41 -12.91
N TYR A 22 -3.56 0.49 -12.98
CA TYR A 22 -3.30 -0.94 -12.77
C TYR A 22 -2.40 -1.51 -13.88
N THR A 23 -1.53 -2.44 -13.48
CA THR A 23 -0.65 -3.12 -14.44
C THR A 23 -1.44 -4.12 -15.28
N THR A 24 -0.96 -4.41 -16.49
CA THR A 24 -1.61 -5.38 -17.39
C THR A 24 -1.67 -6.78 -16.76
N LEU A 25 -0.70 -7.11 -15.90
CA LEU A 25 -0.64 -8.40 -15.20
C LEU A 25 -1.75 -8.50 -14.15
N SER A 26 -1.91 -7.46 -13.33
CA SER A 26 -2.99 -7.40 -12.32
C SER A 26 -4.37 -7.45 -12.97
N ILE A 27 -4.58 -6.76 -14.09
CA ILE A 27 -5.83 -6.80 -14.86
C ILE A 27 -6.06 -8.20 -15.46
N SER A 28 -4.99 -8.86 -15.91
CA SER A 28 -5.06 -10.23 -16.45
C SER A 28 -5.51 -11.24 -15.40
N GLN A 29 -4.96 -11.16 -14.19
CA GLN A 29 -5.33 -12.04 -13.08
C GLN A 29 -6.77 -11.76 -12.62
N ARG A 30 -7.17 -10.48 -12.54
CA ARG A 30 -8.49 -10.07 -12.07
C ARG A 30 -9.64 -10.44 -13.01
N LEU A 31 -9.42 -10.32 -14.33
CA LEU A 31 -10.47 -10.55 -15.34
C LEU A 31 -10.35 -11.92 -16.04
N GLY A 32 -9.29 -12.67 -15.75
CA GLY A 32 -9.00 -13.95 -16.42
C GLY A 32 -8.70 -13.80 -17.93
N ILE A 33 -8.36 -12.60 -18.39
CA ILE A 33 -8.03 -12.31 -19.79
C ILE A 33 -6.52 -12.39 -19.96
N SER A 34 -6.04 -13.06 -21.01
CA SER A 34 -4.59 -13.11 -21.28
C SER A 34 -3.97 -11.71 -21.50
N VAL A 35 -2.77 -11.52 -20.98
CA VAL A 35 -1.96 -10.29 -21.13
C VAL A 35 -1.86 -9.85 -22.59
N ARG A 36 -1.66 -10.78 -23.54
CA ARG A 36 -1.55 -10.48 -24.97
C ARG A 36 -2.86 -9.94 -25.55
N SER A 37 -4.01 -10.42 -25.06
CA SER A 37 -5.31 -9.89 -25.48
C SER A 37 -5.50 -8.47 -24.94
N LEU A 38 -5.20 -8.25 -23.66
CA LEU A 38 -5.27 -6.92 -23.04
C LEU A 38 -4.37 -5.90 -23.76
N GLN A 39 -3.12 -6.26 -24.08
CA GLN A 39 -2.20 -5.39 -24.83
C GLN A 39 -2.76 -4.98 -26.20
N ARG A 40 -3.39 -5.92 -26.93
CA ARG A 40 -4.04 -5.62 -28.22
C ARG A 40 -5.20 -4.64 -28.06
N HIS A 41 -6.03 -4.81 -27.02
CA HIS A 41 -7.15 -3.90 -26.75
C HIS A 41 -6.64 -2.52 -26.32
N PHE A 42 -5.64 -2.42 -25.44
CA PHE A 42 -5.05 -1.14 -25.04
C PHE A 42 -4.45 -0.38 -26.22
N ALA A 43 -3.74 -1.08 -27.12
CA ALA A 43 -3.20 -0.47 -28.33
C ALA A 43 -4.31 0.02 -29.29
N LYS A 44 -5.38 -0.76 -29.45
CA LYS A 44 -6.53 -0.39 -30.29
C LYS A 44 -7.27 0.84 -29.75
N HIS A 45 -7.35 1.00 -28.44
CA HIS A 45 -8.11 2.07 -27.79
C HIS A 45 -7.25 3.26 -27.32
N GLY A 46 -5.92 3.23 -27.54
CA GLY A 46 -5.02 4.33 -27.18
C GLY A 46 -4.80 4.52 -25.67
N THR A 47 -5.22 3.55 -24.86
CA THR A 47 -5.25 3.66 -23.40
C THR A 47 -3.87 3.56 -22.78
N LYS A 48 -3.47 4.58 -22.01
CA LYS A 48 -2.19 4.65 -21.30
C LYS A 48 -2.38 4.37 -19.80
N LYS A 49 -1.34 3.82 -19.17
CA LYS A 49 -1.32 3.58 -17.73
C LYS A 49 -1.39 4.94 -17.02
N GLY A 50 -2.34 5.13 -16.11
CA GLY A 50 -2.43 6.33 -15.27
C GLY A 50 -2.84 7.59 -16.05
N ALA A 51 -3.69 7.45 -17.05
CA ALA A 51 -4.21 8.59 -17.82
C ALA A 51 -5.35 9.35 -17.10
N ILE A 52 -5.88 8.80 -16.00
CA ILE A 52 -6.88 9.47 -15.16
C ILE A 52 -6.23 10.62 -14.38
N LYS A 53 -6.93 11.76 -14.29
CA LYS A 53 -6.51 12.91 -13.48
C LYS A 53 -6.30 12.49 -12.02
N GLU A 54 -5.22 12.95 -11.40
CA GLU A 54 -4.81 12.66 -10.01
C GLU A 54 -5.99 12.75 -9.01
N GLU A 55 -6.86 13.76 -9.17
CA GLU A 55 -8.03 14.03 -8.32
C GLU A 55 -9.06 12.89 -8.31
N VAL A 56 -9.28 12.24 -9.46
CA VAL A 56 -10.22 11.11 -9.58
C VAL A 56 -9.59 9.83 -9.05
N LEU A 57 -8.27 9.70 -9.15
CA LEU A 57 -7.53 8.59 -8.55
C LEU A 57 -7.56 8.67 -7.01
N GLU A 58 -7.39 9.88 -6.45
CA GLU A 58 -7.48 10.11 -5.01
C GLU A 58 -8.91 9.89 -4.48
N ALA A 59 -9.94 10.34 -5.21
CA ALA A 59 -11.32 10.04 -4.86
C ALA A 59 -11.62 8.53 -4.88
N ALA A 60 -11.17 7.81 -5.91
CA ALA A 60 -11.33 6.36 -6.01
C ALA A 60 -10.51 5.60 -4.96
N ARG A 61 -9.32 6.10 -4.58
CA ARG A 61 -8.52 5.58 -3.45
C ARG A 61 -9.24 5.79 -2.13
N ALA A 62 -9.81 6.97 -1.91
CA ALA A 62 -10.59 7.27 -0.71
C ALA A 62 -11.85 6.39 -0.61
N ASP A 63 -12.54 6.16 -1.73
CA ASP A 63 -13.70 5.26 -1.80
C ASP A 63 -13.31 3.80 -1.59
N LEU A 64 -12.17 3.35 -2.14
CA LEU A 64 -11.61 2.03 -1.86
C LEU A 64 -11.22 1.87 -0.39
N LEU A 65 -10.59 2.88 0.21
CA LEU A 65 -10.25 2.89 1.65
C LEU A 65 -11.50 2.83 2.53
N LYS A 66 -12.58 3.51 2.13
CA LYS A 66 -13.90 3.40 2.79
C LYS A 66 -14.47 1.99 2.68
N CYS A 67 -14.42 1.36 1.51
CA CYS A 67 -14.88 -0.02 1.33
C CYS A 67 -14.05 -1.02 2.13
N ILE A 68 -12.72 -0.84 2.19
CA ILE A 68 -11.82 -1.65 3.04
C ILE A 68 -12.16 -1.49 4.52
N SER A 69 -12.61 -0.30 4.94
CA SER A 69 -12.95 -0.03 6.34
C SER A 69 -14.30 -0.63 6.76
N SER A 70 -15.17 -0.99 5.80
CA SER A 70 -16.58 -1.35 6.08
C SER A 70 -16.90 -2.84 5.94
N ASP A 71 -15.99 -3.65 5.38
CA ASP A 71 -16.23 -5.08 5.09
C ASP A 71 -15.09 -5.95 5.63
N ASP A 72 -15.39 -6.78 6.61
CA ASP A 72 -14.42 -7.63 7.32
C ASP A 72 -13.71 -8.62 6.38
N ALA A 73 -14.36 -9.08 5.31
CA ALA A 73 -13.73 -9.96 4.31
C ALA A 73 -12.67 -9.21 3.48
N ILE A 74 -12.90 -7.91 3.23
CA ILE A 74 -11.95 -7.04 2.52
C ILE A 74 -10.79 -6.65 3.44
N LYS A 75 -11.04 -6.44 4.75
CA LYS A 75 -9.98 -6.25 5.75
C LYS A 75 -9.05 -7.45 5.82
N GLU A 76 -9.61 -8.67 5.82
CA GLU A 76 -8.82 -9.90 5.87
C GLU A 76 -7.94 -10.08 4.62
N GLU A 77 -8.49 -9.84 3.42
CA GLU A 77 -7.70 -9.90 2.19
C GLU A 77 -6.65 -8.79 2.08
N ALA A 78 -6.94 -7.58 2.56
CA ALA A 78 -5.96 -6.50 2.66
C ALA A 78 -4.82 -6.87 3.62
N ALA A 79 -5.14 -7.47 4.78
CA ALA A 79 -4.14 -7.94 5.73
C ALA A 79 -3.27 -9.06 5.14
N LYS A 80 -3.86 -10.00 4.39
CA LYS A 80 -3.10 -11.05 3.67
C LYS A 80 -2.14 -10.43 2.65
N LEU A 81 -2.60 -9.46 1.87
CA LEU A 81 -1.77 -8.77 0.87
C LEU A 81 -0.61 -8.01 1.51
N ILE A 82 -0.88 -7.28 2.61
CA ILE A 82 0.15 -6.59 3.40
C ILE A 82 1.20 -7.60 3.89
N ASN A 83 0.76 -8.73 4.45
CA ASN A 83 1.66 -9.76 4.96
C ASN A 83 2.52 -10.38 3.84
N ASP A 84 1.94 -10.59 2.66
CA ASP A 84 2.65 -11.09 1.47
C ASP A 84 3.71 -10.09 0.98
N ASP A 85 3.36 -8.79 0.88
CA ASP A 85 4.30 -7.73 0.53
C ASP A 85 5.47 -7.65 1.54
N LEU A 86 5.18 -7.75 2.85
CA LEU A 86 6.20 -7.78 3.89
C LEU A 86 7.12 -9.00 3.77
N ALA A 87 6.56 -10.19 3.47
CA ALA A 87 7.33 -11.41 3.26
C ALA A 87 8.24 -11.29 2.04
N HIS A 88 7.74 -10.74 0.94
CA HIS A 88 8.51 -10.51 -0.28
C HIS A 88 9.65 -9.50 -0.08
N VAL A 89 9.42 -8.41 0.66
CA VAL A 89 10.48 -7.46 0.98
C VAL A 89 11.57 -8.09 1.84
N ARG A 90 11.21 -8.90 2.84
CA ARG A 90 12.18 -9.62 3.67
C ARG A 90 13.02 -10.58 2.83
N TYR A 91 12.36 -11.41 2.03
CA TYR A 91 13.03 -12.35 1.14
C TYR A 91 14.01 -11.66 0.17
N LEU A 92 13.60 -10.55 -0.45
CA LEU A 92 14.49 -9.78 -1.33
C LEU A 92 15.69 -9.23 -0.57
N ARG A 93 15.50 -8.74 0.66
CA ARG A 93 16.60 -8.22 1.48
C ARG A 93 17.59 -9.31 1.87
N ASP A 94 17.11 -10.51 2.21
CA ASP A 94 17.98 -11.63 2.54
C ASP A 94 18.89 -12.00 1.36
N ILE A 95 18.32 -12.18 0.16
CA ILE A 95 19.10 -12.44 -1.07
C ILE A 95 20.13 -11.33 -1.31
N MET A 96 19.71 -10.09 -1.12
CA MET A 96 20.57 -8.94 -1.33
C MET A 96 21.74 -8.93 -0.34
N VAL A 97 21.50 -9.24 0.94
CA VAL A 97 22.54 -9.34 1.97
C VAL A 97 23.54 -10.43 1.59
N ASP A 98 23.06 -11.62 1.25
CA ASP A 98 23.92 -12.73 0.81
C ASP A 98 24.78 -12.33 -0.40
N ALA A 99 24.20 -11.64 -1.38
CA ALA A 99 24.92 -11.15 -2.55
C ALA A 99 25.94 -10.05 -2.19
N ALA A 100 25.62 -9.17 -1.24
CA ALA A 100 26.47 -8.08 -0.81
C ALA A 100 27.71 -8.57 -0.04
N GLU A 101 27.59 -9.65 0.73
CA GLU A 101 28.74 -10.27 1.43
C GLU A 101 29.80 -10.82 0.46
N GLN A 102 29.39 -11.18 -0.76
CA GLN A 102 30.29 -11.66 -1.81
C GLN A 102 30.92 -10.51 -2.63
N LEU A 103 30.56 -9.25 -2.37
CA LEU A 103 31.12 -8.11 -3.10
C LEU A 103 32.54 -7.79 -2.64
N GLN A 104 33.51 -8.45 -3.28
CA GLN A 104 34.92 -8.15 -3.12
C GLN A 104 35.57 -7.83 -4.46
N ALA A 105 36.55 -6.93 -4.45
CA ALA A 105 37.32 -6.56 -5.62
C ALA A 105 38.80 -6.82 -5.37
N THR A 106 39.43 -7.57 -6.27
CA THR A 106 40.88 -7.80 -6.27
C THR A 106 41.59 -7.05 -7.41
N SER A 107 40.81 -6.41 -8.29
CA SER A 107 41.31 -5.60 -9.40
C SER A 107 40.47 -4.35 -9.64
N LEU A 108 41.01 -3.39 -10.40
CA LEU A 108 40.30 -2.16 -10.77
C LEU A 108 39.03 -2.43 -11.59
N LYS A 109 39.05 -3.45 -12.45
CA LYS A 109 37.90 -3.85 -13.27
C LYS A 109 36.78 -4.44 -12.40
N GLU A 110 37.15 -5.26 -11.41
CA GLU A 110 36.21 -5.79 -10.43
C GLU A 110 35.68 -4.70 -9.50
N ALA A 111 36.51 -3.73 -9.12
CA ALA A 111 36.07 -2.59 -8.31
C ALA A 111 34.94 -1.80 -8.99
N LEU A 112 35.01 -1.61 -10.31
CA LEU A 112 33.93 -0.99 -11.07
C LEU A 112 32.62 -1.81 -11.01
N LEU A 113 32.71 -3.14 -11.05
CA LEU A 113 31.55 -4.03 -10.94
C LEU A 113 30.97 -4.00 -9.52
N VAL A 114 31.82 -4.03 -8.50
CA VAL A 114 31.42 -3.89 -7.09
C VAL A 114 30.72 -2.56 -6.85
N MET A 115 31.25 -1.45 -7.36
CA MET A 115 30.62 -0.13 -7.22
C MET A 115 29.25 -0.06 -7.91
N ARG A 116 29.10 -0.69 -9.09
CA ARG A 116 27.79 -0.80 -9.77
C ARG A 116 26.81 -1.66 -8.99
N ALA A 117 27.27 -2.79 -8.45
CA ALA A 117 26.45 -3.66 -7.62
C ALA A 117 26.02 -2.96 -6.32
N ALA A 118 26.92 -2.21 -5.68
CA ALA A 118 26.61 -1.42 -4.49
C ALA A 118 25.57 -0.31 -4.76
N ALA A 119 25.65 0.36 -5.91
CA ALA A 119 24.64 1.34 -6.32
C ALA A 119 23.26 0.69 -6.57
N ALA A 120 23.24 -0.48 -7.22
CA ALA A 120 22.01 -1.25 -7.41
C ALA A 120 21.43 -1.71 -6.07
N TYR A 121 22.27 -2.20 -5.16
CA TYR A 121 21.90 -2.60 -3.80
C TYR A 121 21.29 -1.44 -3.00
N SER A 122 21.93 -0.28 -3.02
CA SER A 122 21.41 0.94 -2.38
C SER A 122 20.03 1.34 -2.91
N THR A 123 19.83 1.27 -4.24
CA THR A 123 18.55 1.57 -4.88
C THR A 123 17.47 0.58 -4.45
N ALA A 124 17.79 -0.71 -4.41
CA ALA A 124 16.85 -1.74 -3.98
C ALA A 124 16.50 -1.63 -2.48
N ILE A 125 17.45 -1.25 -1.60
CA ILE A 125 17.15 -0.93 -0.20
C ILE A 125 16.17 0.25 -0.10
N LYS A 126 16.41 1.33 -0.86
CA LYS A 126 15.52 2.48 -0.86
C LYS A 126 14.11 2.07 -1.29
N ASN A 127 13.99 1.41 -2.44
CA ASN A 127 12.70 1.00 -2.99
C ASN A 127 11.92 0.09 -2.03
N THR A 128 12.60 -0.89 -1.41
CA THR A 128 11.95 -1.75 -0.41
C THR A 128 11.58 -0.99 0.86
N SER A 129 12.36 0.01 1.27
CA SER A 129 12.02 0.86 2.43
C SER A 129 10.81 1.75 2.17
N ASP A 130 10.72 2.31 0.95
CA ASP A 130 9.59 3.13 0.53
C ASP A 130 8.30 2.29 0.42
N MET A 131 8.42 1.07 -0.11
CA MET A 131 7.32 0.09 -0.13
C MET A 131 6.86 -0.25 1.29
N LEU A 132 7.77 -0.64 2.20
CA LEU A 132 7.43 -0.93 3.60
C LEU A 132 6.70 0.23 4.28
N ARG A 133 7.18 1.47 4.06
CA ARG A 133 6.57 2.67 4.64
C ARG A 133 5.14 2.86 4.12
N HIS A 134 4.92 2.70 2.82
CA HIS A 134 3.60 2.81 2.23
C HIS A 134 2.65 1.72 2.73
N THR A 135 3.10 0.47 2.77
CA THR A 135 2.29 -0.67 3.25
C THR A 135 1.89 -0.48 4.73
N LEU A 136 2.79 -0.02 5.59
CA LEU A 136 2.50 0.25 7.01
C LEU A 136 1.62 1.49 7.22
N GLN A 137 1.70 2.50 6.34
CA GLN A 137 0.78 3.64 6.38
C GLN A 137 -0.64 3.22 6.00
N ILE A 138 -0.81 2.25 5.09
CA ILE A 138 -2.12 1.68 4.77
C ILE A 138 -2.71 1.00 6.00
N GLU A 139 -1.93 0.22 6.75
CA GLU A 139 -2.36 -0.40 8.02
C GLU A 139 -2.83 0.65 9.04
N LYS A 140 -2.06 1.73 9.24
CA LYS A 140 -2.47 2.84 10.13
C LYS A 140 -3.75 3.52 9.68
N ASN A 141 -3.95 3.69 8.38
CA ASN A 141 -5.16 4.32 7.87
C ASN A 141 -6.38 3.40 8.04
N ILE A 142 -6.23 2.08 7.89
CA ILE A 142 -7.30 1.10 8.14
C ILE A 142 -7.70 1.10 9.63
N ASP A 143 -6.74 1.17 10.54
CA ASP A 143 -6.99 1.11 12.00
C ASP A 143 -7.49 2.45 12.59
N ASN A 144 -7.37 3.55 11.86
CA ASN A 144 -7.81 4.89 12.26
C ASN A 144 -9.19 5.29 11.70
N THR A 145 -9.79 4.53 10.79
CA THR A 145 -11.08 4.93 10.18
C THR A 145 -12.26 4.80 11.17
N ASP A 146 -12.15 3.95 12.20
CA ASP A 146 -13.25 3.63 13.13
C ASP A 146 -13.03 4.11 14.58
N LYS A 147 -11.92 4.80 14.88
CA LYS A 147 -11.66 5.34 16.23
C LYS A 147 -12.02 6.82 16.24
N GLU A 148 -13.19 7.16 16.77
CA GLU A 148 -13.50 8.55 17.15
C GLU A 148 -12.34 9.07 18.01
N LEU A 149 -11.63 10.08 17.50
CA LEU A 149 -10.59 10.75 18.27
C LEU A 149 -11.27 11.35 19.51
N PRO A 150 -10.73 11.14 20.72
CA PRO A 150 -11.35 11.67 21.92
C PRO A 150 -11.43 13.19 21.83
N GLU A 151 -12.63 13.73 22.03
CA GLU A 151 -12.84 15.18 22.04
C GLU A 151 -12.22 15.79 23.31
N LEU A 152 -11.29 16.72 23.12
CA LEU A 152 -10.77 17.53 24.22
C LEU A 152 -11.79 18.64 24.54
N VAL A 153 -12.62 18.42 25.55
CA VAL A 153 -13.57 19.44 26.04
C VAL A 153 -12.88 20.32 27.07
N ILE A 154 -12.51 21.54 26.67
CA ILE A 154 -12.05 22.59 27.60
C ILE A 154 -13.30 23.33 28.09
N ARG A 155 -13.64 23.15 29.38
CA ARG A 155 -14.70 23.90 30.06
C ARG A 155 -14.12 24.72 31.20
N GLU A 156 -14.61 25.95 31.36
CA GLU A 156 -14.33 26.75 32.53
C GLU A 156 -15.14 26.19 33.70
N LEU A 157 -14.47 25.89 34.81
CA LEU A 157 -15.11 25.42 36.03
C LEU A 157 -15.38 26.61 36.94
N THR A 158 -16.55 26.62 37.56
CA THR A 158 -16.85 27.55 38.65
C THR A 158 -16.13 27.12 39.94
N ASP A 159 -15.94 28.05 40.88
CA ASP A 159 -15.28 27.77 42.17
C ASP A 159 -15.96 26.63 42.96
N GLY A 160 -17.28 26.49 42.83
CA GLY A 160 -18.04 25.40 43.44
C GLY A 160 -17.71 24.02 42.84
N GLU A 161 -17.60 23.94 41.52
CA GLU A 161 -17.26 22.69 40.81
C GLU A 161 -15.79 22.27 41.04
N ILE A 162 -14.90 23.24 41.27
CA ILE A 162 -13.50 23.00 41.64
C ILE A 162 -13.42 22.32 43.02
N GLU A 163 -14.20 22.79 44.00
CA GLU A 163 -14.22 22.22 45.35
C GLU A 163 -14.83 20.80 45.38
N GLU A 164 -15.83 20.53 44.55
CA GLU A 164 -16.40 19.18 44.41
C GLU A 164 -15.41 18.20 43.79
N LEU A 165 -14.66 18.61 42.76
CA LEU A 165 -13.61 17.79 42.15
C LEU A 165 -12.48 17.46 43.13
N ARG A 166 -12.09 18.42 43.98
CA ARG A 166 -11.08 18.21 45.04
C ARG A 166 -11.52 17.15 46.04
N LYS A 167 -12.77 17.21 46.52
CA LYS A 167 -13.33 16.22 47.45
C LYS A 167 -13.42 14.81 46.84
N GLY A 168 -13.78 14.70 45.56
CA GLY A 168 -13.82 13.42 44.85
C GLY A 168 -12.44 12.78 44.67
N GLN A 169 -11.40 13.58 44.45
CA GLN A 169 -10.02 13.09 44.31
C GLN A 169 -9.40 12.60 45.64
N GLU A 170 -9.82 13.17 46.78
CA GLU A 170 -9.39 12.69 48.10
C GLU A 170 -9.98 11.31 48.45
N GLN A 171 -11.22 11.05 48.04
CA GLN A 171 -11.88 9.75 48.28
C GLN A 171 -11.28 8.63 47.43
N GLY A 172 -10.89 8.90 46.18
CA GLY A 172 -10.25 7.92 45.29
C GLY A 172 -8.80 7.60 45.64
N ARG A 173 -8.13 8.39 46.48
CA ARG A 173 -6.75 8.17 46.94
C ARG A 173 -6.64 7.29 48.18
N THR A 174 -7.76 6.96 48.81
CA THR A 174 -7.81 6.18 50.06
C THR A 174 -8.29 4.74 49.85
N GLN A 175 -8.33 4.26 48.59
CA GLN A 175 -8.52 2.86 48.22
C GLN A 175 -7.27 2.29 47.57
#